data_AF-A0A0G4KV17-F1
#
_entry.id   AF-A0A0G4KV17-F1
#
_cell.length_a   1.000
_cell.length_b   1.000
_cell.length_c   1.000
_cell.angle_alpha   90.00
_cell.angle_beta   90.00
_cell.angle_gamma   90.00
#
_symmetry.space_group_name_H-M   'P 1'
#
loop_
_entity.id
_entity.type
_entity.pdbx_description
1 polymer ?
#
loop_
_entity_poly.entity_id
_entity_poly.type
_entity_poly.pdbx_seq_one_letter_code
_entity_poly.pdbx_strand_id
1 'polypeptide(L)'
;MCLTILFTSGFSVFTKGNWDTAGFISSYLDIPLVTGAYLLWKVLKKTRFVSLDSVPLDSAFEQVDLNPEEPEVEEKGWIRAVSWIWN
;
A
#
# COMPACT_ATOMS: atom_id res chain seq x y z
N MET A 1 -3.19 15.89 5.04
CA MET A 1 -2.67 16.00 6.42
C MET A 1 -1.57 14.97 6.75
N CYS A 2 -1.58 13.75 6.20
CA CYS A 2 -0.56 12.75 6.51
C CYS A 2 0.84 13.12 5.99
N LEU A 3 0.96 13.61 4.75
CA LEU A 3 2.26 14.00 4.17
C LEU A 3 2.92 15.14 4.98
N THR A 4 2.14 16.13 5.41
CA THR A 4 2.63 17.22 6.26
C THR A 4 3.19 16.69 7.57
N ILE A 5 2.48 15.78 8.25
CA ILE A 5 2.94 15.17 9.50
C ILE A 5 4.22 14.37 9.28
N LEU A 6 4.28 13.60 8.19
CA LEU A 6 5.42 12.76 7.82
C LEU A 6 6.69 13.59 7.54
N PHE A 7 6.57 14.77 6.94
CA PHE A 7 7.70 15.67 6.74
C PHE A 7 8.07 16.49 7.99
N THR A 8 7.12 16.80 8.88
CA THR A 8 7.38 17.65 10.06
C THR A 8 7.69 16.89 11.34
N SER A 9 7.41 15.58 11.41
CA SER A 9 7.54 14.76 12.62
C SER A 9 8.96 14.73 13.21
N GLY A 10 9.98 14.77 12.37
CA GLY A 10 11.39 14.78 12.76
C GLY A 10 12.08 16.14 12.63
N PHE A 11 11.34 17.25 12.52
CA PHE A 11 11.95 18.56 12.22
C PHE A 11 12.88 19.08 13.33
N SER A 12 12.69 18.60 14.57
CA SER A 12 13.54 18.93 15.72
C SER A 12 15.01 18.59 15.47
N VAL A 13 15.33 17.58 14.67
CA VAL A 13 16.72 17.18 14.36
C VAL A 13 17.46 18.25 13.56
N PHE A 14 16.75 19.09 12.81
CA PHE A 14 17.32 20.21 12.07
C PHE A 14 17.49 21.48 12.92
N THR A 15 17.01 21.47 14.17
CA THR A 15 17.17 22.62 15.08
C THR A 15 18.59 22.65 15.67
N LYS A 16 19.13 23.86 15.81
CA LYS A 16 20.52 24.09 16.24
C LYS A 16 20.77 23.49 17.63
N GLY A 17 21.65 22.48 17.72
CA GLY A 17 22.02 21.82 18.98
C GLY A 17 21.29 20.51 19.29
N ASN A 18 20.30 20.10 18.49
CA ASN A 18 19.54 18.86 18.68
C ASN A 18 19.80 17.82 17.57
N TRP A 19 21.01 17.83 16.99
CA TRP A 19 21.37 16.87 15.95
C TRP A 19 21.49 15.46 16.55
N ASP A 20 20.51 14.63 16.26
CA ASP A 20 20.49 13.21 16.61
C ASP A 20 20.34 12.36 15.34
N THR A 21 21.40 11.61 15.02
CA THR A 21 21.44 10.70 13.88
C THR A 21 20.40 9.59 14.02
N ALA A 22 20.13 9.12 15.24
CA ALA A 22 19.14 8.07 15.47
C ALA A 22 17.72 8.57 15.19
N GLY A 23 17.37 9.75 15.70
CA GLY A 23 16.10 10.43 15.43
C GLY A 23 15.90 10.79 13.95
N PHE A 24 16.97 11.20 13.25
CA PHE A 24 16.91 11.44 11.80
C PHE A 24 16.56 10.16 11.03
N ILE A 25 17.34 9.10 11.24
CA ILE A 25 17.12 7.84 10.53
C ILE A 25 15.73 7.29 10.88
N SER A 26 15.36 7.24 12.15
CA SER A 26 14.05 6.71 12.56
C SER A 26 12.86 7.47 11.97
N SER A 27 12.98 8.79 11.78
CA SER A 27 11.87 9.62 11.28
C SER A 27 11.78 9.67 9.76
N TYR A 28 12.92 9.55 9.06
CA TYR A 28 13.00 9.78 7.62
C TYR A 28 13.43 8.56 6.79
N LEU A 29 13.72 7.40 7.40
CA LEU A 29 14.13 6.19 6.66
C LEU A 29 13.03 5.63 5.75
N ASP A 30 11.76 5.76 6.15
CA ASP A 30 10.64 5.16 5.44
C ASP A 30 10.41 5.78 4.05
N ILE A 31 10.56 7.10 3.93
CA ILE A 31 10.39 7.85 2.67
C ILE A 31 11.29 7.31 1.53
N PRO A 32 12.63 7.28 1.67
CA PRO A 32 13.52 6.78 0.63
C PRO A 32 13.39 5.26 0.44
N LEU A 33 13.03 4.50 1.48
CA LEU A 33 12.83 3.06 1.37
C LEU A 33 11.63 2.73 0.48
N VAL A 34 10.47 3.32 0.76
CA VAL A 34 9.24 3.12 -0.02
C VAL A 34 9.39 3.70 -1.43
N THR A 35 9.92 4.91 -1.55
CA THR A 35 10.14 5.56 -2.85
C THR A 35 11.14 4.79 -3.69
N GLY A 36 12.24 4.32 -3.08
CA GLY A 36 13.27 3.53 -3.74
C GLY A 36 12.73 2.19 -4.22
N ALA A 37 12.02 1.44 -3.36
CA ALA A 37 11.42 0.16 -3.73
C ALA A 37 10.40 0.34 -4.88
N TYR A 38 9.56 1.37 -4.80
CA TYR A 38 8.60 1.68 -5.85
C TYR A 38 9.27 2.02 -7.19
N LEU A 39 10.24 2.93 -7.18
CA LEU A 39 10.94 3.35 -8.38
C LEU A 39 11.78 2.20 -8.97
N LEU A 40 12.47 1.43 -8.14
CA LEU A 40 13.23 0.26 -8.58
C LEU A 40 12.31 -0.75 -9.28
N TRP A 41 11.19 -1.11 -8.66
CA TRP A 41 10.22 -2.03 -9.26
C TRP A 41 9.65 -1.47 -10.56
N LYS A 42 9.33 -0.17 -10.58
CA LYS A 42 8.76 0.50 -11.74
C LYS A 42 9.73 0.56 -12.92
N VAL A 43 11.01 0.84 -12.66
CA VAL A 43 12.06 0.86 -13.68
C VAL A 43 12.34 -0.55 -14.20
N LEU A 44 12.39 -1.56 -13.31
CA LEU A 44 12.62 -2.96 -13.69
C LEU A 44 11.47 -3.55 -14.51
N LYS A 45 10.22 -3.32 -14.09
CA LYS A 45 9.03 -3.86 -14.77
C LYS A 45 8.49 -2.98 -15.88
N LYS A 46 9.03 -1.76 -16.06
CA LYS A 46 8.54 -0.75 -17.02
C LYS A 46 7.01 -0.66 -17.06
N THR A 47 6.38 -0.60 -15.90
CA THR A 47 4.92 -0.53 -15.83
C THR A 47 4.44 0.80 -16.41
N ARG A 48 3.45 0.74 -17.30
CA ARG A 48 2.82 1.95 -17.87
C ARG A 48 2.04 2.67 -16.76
N PHE A 49 2.20 3.99 -16.69
CA PHE A 49 1.24 4.82 -15.96
C PHE A 49 -0.08 4.78 -16.74
N VAL A 50 -1.03 4.00 -16.26
CA VAL A 50 -2.39 3.96 -16.82
C VAL A 50 -3.14 5.17 -16.26
N SER A 51 -3.70 5.99 -17.15
CA SER A 51 -4.54 7.11 -16.74
C SER A 51 -5.85 6.57 -16.17
N LEU A 52 -6.34 7.15 -15.07
CA LEU A 52 -7.62 6.75 -14.47
C LEU A 52 -8.76 6.82 -15.47
N ASP A 53 -8.71 7.79 -16.38
CA ASP A 53 -9.72 8.00 -17.44
C ASP A 53 -9.79 6.83 -18.45
N SER A 54 -8.68 6.09 -18.60
CA SER A 54 -8.59 4.94 -19.51
C SER A 54 -8.95 3.60 -18.87
N VAL A 55 -9.23 3.59 -17.57
CA VAL A 55 -9.68 2.38 -16.87
C VAL A 55 -11.21 2.38 -16.93
N PRO A 56 -11.85 1.46 -17.68
CA PRO A 56 -13.30 1.43 -17.80
C PRO A 56 -13.91 0.78 -16.55
N LEU A 57 -13.84 1.51 -15.43
CA LEU A 57 -14.33 1.08 -14.13
C LEU A 57 -15.84 0.82 -14.17
N ASP A 58 -16.60 1.66 -14.88
CA ASP A 58 -18.05 1.49 -15.02
C ASP A 58 -18.41 0.17 -15.69
N SER A 59 -17.68 -0.21 -16.75
CA SER A 59 -17.89 -1.51 -17.41
C SER A 59 -17.48 -2.69 -16.55
N ALA A 60 -16.52 -2.49 -15.62
CA ALA A 60 -16.11 -3.53 -14.69
C ALA A 60 -17.17 -3.71 -13.59
N PHE A 61 -17.75 -2.62 -13.08
CA PHE A 61 -18.87 -2.66 -12.13
C PHE A 61 -20.13 -3.28 -12.77
N GLU A 62 -20.46 -2.90 -14.00
CA GLU A 62 -21.60 -3.47 -14.73
C GLU A 62 -21.43 -4.98 -14.99
N GLN A 63 -20.20 -5.44 -15.25
CA GLN A 63 -19.90 -6.87 -15.35
C GLN A 63 -20.06 -7.63 -14.03
N VAL A 64 -19.74 -7.00 -12.89
CA VAL A 64 -19.95 -7.57 -11.55
C VAL A 64 -21.45 -7.61 -11.21
N ASP A 65 -22.21 -6.59 -11.59
CA ASP A 65 -23.66 -6.58 -11.39
C ASP A 65 -24.39 -7.60 -12.29
N LEU A 66 -23.90 -7.81 -13.52
CA LEU A 66 -24.47 -8.76 -14.49
C LEU A 66 -24.02 -10.22 -14.26
N ASN A 67 -22.81 -10.43 -13.74
CA ASN A 67 -22.33 -11.72 -13.26
C ASN A 67 -22.01 -11.58 -11.77
N PRO A 68 -23.04 -11.64 -10.89
CA PRO A 68 -22.79 -11.66 -9.46
C PRO A 68 -21.82 -12.81 -9.17
N GLU A 69 -20.70 -12.48 -8.51
CA GLU A 69 -19.65 -13.44 -8.16
C GLU A 69 -20.30 -14.72 -7.62
N GLU A 70 -19.91 -15.87 -8.16
CA GLU A 70 -20.37 -17.16 -7.63
C GLU A 70 -20.11 -17.13 -6.11
N PRO A 71 -21.13 -17.39 -5.27
CA PRO A 71 -21.01 -17.22 -3.82
C PRO A 71 -19.76 -17.96 -3.35
N GLU A 72 -18.90 -17.27 -2.59
CA GLU A 72 -17.70 -17.85 -2.01
C GLU A 72 -18.03 -19.26 -1.52
N VAL A 73 -17.39 -20.26 -2.12
CA VAL A 73 -17.74 -21.67 -1.90
C VAL A 73 -17.71 -21.91 -0.41
N GLU A 74 -18.88 -22.00 0.22
CA GLU A 74 -18.97 -22.19 1.66
C GLU A 74 -18.10 -23.40 2.02
N GLU A 75 -17.07 -23.19 2.87
CA GLU A 75 -16.11 -24.24 3.21
C GLU A 75 -16.85 -25.42 3.86
N LYS A 76 -17.13 -26.47 3.09
CA LYS A 76 -17.87 -27.64 3.59
C LYS A 76 -16.95 -28.58 4.36
N GLY A 77 -17.41 -28.97 5.56
CA GLY A 77 -16.90 -30.12 6.30
C GLY A 77 -15.52 -29.90 6.95
N TRP A 78 -14.53 -30.69 6.53
CA TRP A 78 -13.25 -30.80 7.22
C TRP A 78 -12.34 -29.59 7.00
N ILE A 79 -12.54 -28.85 5.90
CA ILE A 79 -11.80 -27.63 5.56
C ILE A 79 -12.10 -26.51 6.56
N ARG A 80 -13.37 -26.38 6.99
CA ARG A 80 -13.78 -25.42 8.02
C ARG A 80 -13.18 -25.72 9.40
N ALA A 81 -12.95 -26.99 9.72
CA ALA A 81 -12.29 -27.39 10.97
C ALA A 81 -10.79 -27.04 10.98
N VAL A 82 -10.12 -27.12 9.82
CA VAL A 82 -8.73 -26.68 9.66
C VAL A 82 -8.62 -25.15 9.62
N SER A 83 -9.61 -24.47 9.04
CA SER A 83 -9.71 -23.00 8.99
C SER A 83 -9.74 -22.35 10.39
N TRP A 84 -10.21 -23.07 11.42
CA TRP A 84 -10.17 -22.60 12.81
C TRP A 84 -8.75 -22.45 13.40
N ILE A 85 -7.74 -23.09 12.80
CA ILE A 85 -6.33 -22.93 13.21
C ILE A 85 -5.78 -21.55 12.81
N TRP A 86 -6.43 -20.91 11.82
CA TRP A 86 -6.01 -19.63 11.26
C TRP A 86 -6.94 -18.46 11.63
N ASN A 87 -7.84 -18.65 12.61
CA ASN A 87 -8.69 -17.61 13.17
C ASN A 87 -8.07 -17.01 14.46
#